data_AF-L7QVY6-F1
#
_entry.id   AF-L7QVY6-F1
#
_cell.length_a   1.000
_cell.length_b   1.000
_cell.length_c   1.000
_cell.angle_alpha   90.00
_cell.angle_beta   90.00
_cell.angle_gamma   90.00
#
_symmetry.space_group_name_H-M   'P 1'
#
loop_
_entity.id
_entity.type
_entity.pdbx_description
1 polymer ?
#
loop_
_entity_poly.entity_id
_entity_poly.type
_entity_poly.pdbx_seq_one_letter_code
_entity_poly.pdbx_strand_id
1 'polypeptide(L)'
;ITDKDALLLYHPGDLEYLQQVYEKIVKQGGVARSKPYKMMAQNGDYVKVETEWSSFINPWSKKLEFVIGKHHILEGPKIPDVFQTPDPEIALKLTEEEKNKANSRRENILRIMNEVRTKPAEVAKQLMSKRCQDLATFMESLIEEPKNDEEIRLDIQEAEHSYYERDSVMLGGISPHHDFNDSKSSTATPVS
;
A
#
# COMPACT_ATOMS: atom_id res chain seq x y z
N ILE A 1 23.01 -12.27 -4.08
CA ILE A 1 22.61 -12.92 -2.81
C ILE A 1 21.11 -12.71 -2.68
N THR A 2 20.30 -13.74 -2.93
CA THR A 2 18.86 -13.75 -2.65
C THR A 2 18.61 -14.67 -1.46
N ASP A 3 17.46 -14.51 -0.79
CA ASP A 3 16.99 -15.45 0.24
C ASP A 3 17.89 -15.62 1.47
N LYS A 4 18.66 -14.58 1.81
CA LYS A 4 19.42 -14.51 3.08
C LYS A 4 18.86 -13.43 3.99
N ASP A 5 19.01 -13.65 5.29
CA ASP A 5 18.64 -12.66 6.31
C ASP A 5 19.58 -11.44 6.23
N ALA A 6 19.02 -10.29 5.85
CA ALA A 6 19.74 -9.03 5.76
C ALA A 6 20.24 -8.55 7.14
N LEU A 7 19.61 -8.94 8.25
CA LEU A 7 20.01 -8.54 9.61
C LEU A 7 21.37 -9.12 10.03
N LEU A 8 21.83 -10.18 9.34
CA LEU A 8 23.15 -10.76 9.55
C LEU A 8 24.27 -9.90 8.93
N LEU A 9 23.93 -9.06 7.95
CA LEU A 9 24.90 -8.17 7.30
C LEU A 9 25.22 -6.95 8.17
N TYR A 10 24.38 -6.62 9.14
CA TYR A 10 24.61 -5.48 10.01
C TYR A 10 25.65 -5.77 11.09
N HIS A 11 26.49 -4.78 11.36
CA HIS A 11 27.44 -4.85 12.45
C HIS A 11 26.70 -4.90 13.82
N PRO A 12 27.06 -5.81 14.74
CA PRO A 12 26.38 -5.97 16.04
C PRO A 12 26.26 -4.69 16.86
N GLY A 13 27.30 -3.86 16.83
CA GLY A 13 27.34 -2.55 17.50
C GLY A 13 26.31 -1.54 16.98
N ASP A 14 25.84 -1.69 15.73
CA ASP A 14 24.89 -0.77 15.10
C ASP A 14 23.44 -1.27 15.18
N LEU A 15 23.21 -2.51 15.62
CA LEU A 15 21.88 -3.13 15.68
C LEU A 15 20.88 -2.36 16.56
N GLU A 16 21.36 -1.73 17.64
CA GLU A 16 20.50 -0.92 18.51
C GLU A 16 19.97 0.32 17.80
N TYR A 17 20.82 1.00 17.03
CA TYR A 17 20.41 2.12 16.21
C TYR A 17 19.47 1.65 15.09
N LEU A 18 19.82 0.56 14.41
CA LEU A 18 19.00 0.01 13.33
C LEU A 18 17.62 -0.41 13.82
N GLN A 19 17.49 -0.93 15.04
CA GLN A 19 16.18 -1.21 15.64
C GLN A 19 15.30 0.04 15.69
N GLN A 20 15.84 1.19 16.08
CA GLN A 20 15.11 2.47 16.07
C GLN A 20 14.77 2.93 14.64
N VAL A 21 15.64 2.62 13.66
CA VAL A 21 15.37 2.90 12.24
C VAL A 21 14.20 2.05 11.75
N TYR A 22 14.19 0.75 12.00
CA TYR A 22 13.09 -0.14 11.65
C TYR A 22 11.78 0.29 12.32
N GLU A 23 11.81 0.72 13.58
CA GLU A 23 10.64 1.28 14.24
C GLU A 23 10.09 2.52 13.53
N LYS A 24 10.97 3.41 13.05
CA LYS A 24 10.57 4.58 12.26
C LYS A 24 10.02 4.19 10.90
N ILE A 25 10.64 3.23 10.21
CA ILE A 25 10.15 2.72 8.91
C ILE A 25 8.72 2.24 9.06
N VAL A 26 8.44 1.42 10.07
CA VAL A 26 7.09 0.87 10.26
C VAL A 26 6.10 1.96 10.71
N LYS A 27 6.52 2.96 11.47
CA LYS A 27 5.60 4.05 11.88
C LYS A 27 5.33 5.08 10.77
N GLN A 28 6.32 5.41 9.95
CA GLN A 28 6.31 6.55 9.04
C GLN A 28 6.33 6.16 7.55
N GLY A 29 6.51 4.88 7.24
CA GLY A 29 6.62 4.36 5.87
C GLY A 29 8.02 4.49 5.25
N GLY A 30 8.96 5.15 5.92
CA GLY A 30 10.33 5.31 5.44
C GLY A 30 11.18 6.24 6.31
N VAL A 31 12.45 6.39 5.93
CA VAL A 31 13.43 7.29 6.55
C VAL A 31 14.28 7.89 5.43
N ALA A 32 14.19 9.20 5.23
CA ALA A 32 14.84 9.87 4.09
C ALA A 32 16.36 9.69 4.06
N ARG A 33 17.04 9.72 5.21
CA ARG A 33 18.48 9.43 5.31
C ARG A 33 18.82 8.93 6.71
N SER A 34 19.39 7.73 6.81
CA SER A 34 19.89 7.19 8.08
C SER A 34 21.22 7.84 8.48
N LYS A 35 21.59 7.70 9.75
CA LYS A 35 22.98 7.89 10.16
C LYS A 35 23.85 6.82 9.50
N PRO A 36 25.15 7.09 9.29
CA PRO A 36 26.10 6.08 8.84
C PRO A 36 26.13 4.86 9.76
N TYR A 37 26.08 3.65 9.19
CA TYR A 37 26.24 2.39 9.91
C TYR A 37 27.09 1.40 9.09
N LYS A 38 27.55 0.32 9.72
CA LYS A 38 28.41 -0.68 9.07
C LYS A 38 27.60 -1.85 8.51
N MET A 39 27.88 -2.20 7.27
CA MET A 39 27.32 -3.35 6.57
C MET A 39 28.44 -4.27 6.08
N MET A 40 28.28 -5.56 6.25
CA MET A 40 29.27 -6.58 5.89
C MET A 40 29.32 -6.78 4.37
N ALA A 41 30.53 -6.76 3.81
CA ALA A 41 30.81 -7.13 2.43
C ALA A 41 31.15 -8.64 2.33
N GLN A 42 31.23 -9.14 1.10
CA GLN A 42 31.47 -10.57 0.84
C GLN A 42 32.80 -11.09 1.41
N ASN A 43 33.84 -10.24 1.43
CA ASN A 43 35.14 -10.55 2.01
C ASN A 43 35.17 -10.57 3.55
N GLY A 44 34.04 -10.34 4.22
CA GLY A 44 33.91 -10.34 5.68
C GLY A 44 34.24 -9.00 6.34
N ASP A 45 34.73 -8.02 5.58
CA ASP A 45 35.00 -6.67 6.07
C ASP A 45 33.72 -5.80 6.05
N TYR A 46 33.78 -4.64 6.69
CA TYR A 46 32.65 -3.73 6.81
C TYR A 46 32.82 -2.49 5.95
N VAL A 47 31.75 -2.14 5.23
CA VAL A 47 31.59 -0.87 4.55
C VAL A 47 30.71 0.06 5.37
N LYS A 48 31.01 1.36 5.34
CA LYS A 48 30.18 2.37 5.98
C LYS A 48 29.16 2.87 4.98
N VAL A 49 27.89 2.77 5.33
CA VAL A 49 26.78 3.11 4.44
C VAL A 49 25.79 4.05 5.10
N GLU A 50 25.24 4.94 4.30
CA GLU A 50 23.99 5.62 4.60
C GLU A 50 22.88 5.02 3.76
N THR A 51 21.65 5.05 4.25
CA THR A 51 20.53 4.42 3.55
C THR A 51 19.31 5.31 3.58
N GLU A 52 18.71 5.48 2.41
CA GLU A 52 17.35 6.00 2.28
C GLU A 52 16.42 4.80 2.35
N TRP A 53 15.51 4.80 3.33
CA TRP A 53 14.60 3.70 3.58
C TRP A 53 13.21 4.05 3.08
N SER A 54 12.59 3.11 2.38
CA SER A 54 11.18 3.15 2.02
C SER A 54 10.55 1.80 2.31
N SER A 55 9.23 1.78 2.44
CA SER A 55 8.49 0.55 2.70
C SER A 55 7.16 0.55 2.01
N PHE A 56 6.63 -0.65 1.78
CA PHE A 56 5.29 -0.85 1.27
C PHE A 56 4.48 -1.65 2.28
N ILE A 57 3.34 -1.08 2.65
CA ILE A 57 2.36 -1.70 3.54
C ILE A 57 1.13 -2.01 2.70
N ASN A 58 0.69 -3.26 2.75
CA ASN A 58 -0.47 -3.72 2.04
C ASN A 58 -1.73 -2.97 2.52
N PRO A 59 -2.49 -2.30 1.62
CA PRO A 59 -3.61 -1.48 2.02
C PRO A 59 -4.80 -2.28 2.56
N TRP A 60 -4.90 -3.57 2.27
CA TRP A 60 -5.95 -4.46 2.77
C TRP A 60 -5.55 -5.14 4.07
N SER A 61 -4.41 -5.84 4.10
CA SER A 61 -3.97 -6.60 5.28
C SER A 61 -3.36 -5.72 6.38
N LYS A 62 -2.96 -4.48 6.03
CA LYS A 62 -2.23 -3.54 6.91
C LYS A 62 -0.89 -4.09 7.41
N LYS A 63 -0.33 -5.11 6.74
CA LYS A 63 0.97 -5.70 7.04
C LYS A 63 2.05 -5.08 6.16
N LEU A 64 3.26 -4.98 6.71
CA LEU A 64 4.45 -4.65 5.95
C LEU A 64 4.76 -5.80 4.99
N GLU A 65 4.83 -5.51 3.68
CA GLU A 65 5.17 -6.51 2.66
C GLU A 65 6.67 -6.50 2.38
N PHE A 66 7.25 -5.31 2.20
CA PHE A 66 8.67 -5.16 1.92
C PHE A 66 9.23 -3.82 2.39
N VAL A 67 10.54 -3.84 2.66
CA VAL A 67 11.36 -2.66 2.95
C VAL A 67 12.43 -2.56 1.86
N ILE A 68 12.61 -1.36 1.32
CA ILE A 68 13.60 -1.06 0.30
C ILE A 68 14.62 -0.10 0.91
N GLY A 69 15.89 -0.50 0.89
CA GLY A 69 17.02 0.35 1.26
C GLY A 69 17.79 0.79 0.02
N LYS A 70 17.88 2.09 -0.22
CA LYS A 70 18.80 2.67 -1.21
C LYS A 70 20.10 3.05 -0.51
N HIS A 71 21.11 2.21 -0.65
CA HIS A 71 22.37 2.32 0.06
C HIS A 71 23.37 3.21 -0.69
N HIS A 72 24.02 4.11 0.04
CA HIS A 72 25.12 4.95 -0.44
C HIS A 72 26.37 4.62 0.38
N ILE A 73 27.44 4.21 -0.30
CA ILE A 73 28.72 3.89 0.35
C ILE A 73 29.43 5.19 0.68
N LEU A 74 29.77 5.38 1.96
CA LEU A 74 30.56 6.51 2.44
C LEU A 74 32.05 6.14 2.56
N GLU A 75 32.33 4.93 3.03
CA GLU A 75 33.69 4.44 3.27
C GLU A 75 33.76 2.99 2.80
N GLY A 76 34.76 2.70 1.97
CA GLY A 76 35.03 1.36 1.48
C GLY A 76 35.58 0.44 2.58
N PRO A 77 35.70 -0.87 2.29
CA PRO A 77 36.31 -1.81 3.21
C PRO A 77 37.81 -1.54 3.31
N LYS A 78 38.42 -1.92 4.44
CA LYS A 78 39.88 -1.91 4.63
C LYS A 78 40.58 -2.83 3.63
N ILE A 79 39.93 -3.94 3.28
CA ILE A 79 40.41 -4.87 2.27
C ILE A 79 39.77 -4.51 0.92
N PRO A 80 40.54 -4.00 -0.05
CA PRO A 80 39.97 -3.49 -1.30
C PRO A 80 39.31 -4.57 -2.17
N ASP A 81 39.82 -5.80 -2.13
CA ASP A 81 39.21 -6.92 -2.85
C ASP A 81 37.97 -7.41 -2.09
N VAL A 82 36.79 -7.06 -2.59
CA VAL A 82 35.50 -7.47 -2.03
C VAL A 82 35.05 -8.86 -2.48
N PHE A 83 35.70 -9.45 -3.49
CA PHE A 83 35.31 -10.74 -4.06
C PHE A 83 36.09 -11.91 -3.45
N GLN A 84 37.17 -11.63 -2.71
CA GLN A 84 37.93 -12.66 -2.02
C GLN A 84 37.07 -13.46 -1.04
N THR A 85 37.48 -14.70 -0.79
CA THR A 85 36.87 -15.54 0.25
C THR A 85 37.12 -14.92 1.64
N PRO A 86 36.09 -14.86 2.51
CA PRO A 86 36.25 -14.32 3.85
C PRO A 86 37.25 -15.16 4.65
N ASP A 87 38.22 -14.48 5.24
CA ASP A 87 39.19 -15.12 6.13
C ASP A 87 38.55 -15.34 7.51
N PRO A 88 38.53 -16.58 8.04
CA PRO A 88 38.00 -16.87 9.37
C PRO A 88 38.70 -16.09 10.49
N GLU A 89 39.92 -15.57 10.29
CA GLU A 89 40.60 -14.71 11.25
C GLU A 89 40.03 -13.30 11.33
N ILE A 90 39.42 -12.82 10.24
CA ILE A 90 38.79 -11.49 10.10
C ILE A 90 37.36 -11.50 10.63
N ALA A 91 36.75 -12.69 10.74
CA ALA A 91 35.44 -12.85 11.37
C ALA A 91 35.48 -12.28 12.80
N LEU A 92 34.60 -11.30 13.07
CA LEU A 92 34.47 -10.66 14.38
C LEU A 92 34.40 -11.72 15.49
N LYS A 93 35.44 -11.78 16.32
CA LYS A 93 35.49 -12.62 17.52
C LYS A 93 34.66 -11.97 18.61
N LEU A 94 33.35 -12.19 18.54
CA LEU A 94 32.41 -11.77 19.57
C LEU A 94 32.38 -12.80 20.70
N THR A 95 32.29 -12.30 21.93
CA THR A 95 31.96 -13.13 23.10
C THR A 95 30.54 -13.72 22.95
N GLU A 96 30.26 -14.82 23.65
CA GLU A 96 28.91 -15.43 23.62
C GLU A 96 27.83 -14.46 24.11
N GLU A 97 28.15 -13.61 25.09
CA GLU A 97 27.23 -12.56 25.57
C GLU A 97 26.90 -11.53 24.48
N GLU A 98 27.89 -11.08 23.70
CA GLU A 98 27.68 -10.12 22.61
C GLU A 98 26.88 -10.74 21.46
N LYS A 99 27.13 -12.02 21.13
CA LYS A 99 26.33 -12.76 20.15
C LYS A 99 24.87 -12.85 20.59
N ASN A 100 24.62 -13.20 21.85
CA ASN A 100 23.27 -13.31 22.40
C ASN A 100 22.55 -11.96 22.38
N LYS A 101 23.23 -10.87 22.76
CA LYS A 101 22.69 -9.50 22.66
C LYS A 101 22.37 -9.13 21.21
N ALA A 102 23.25 -9.45 20.27
CA ALA A 102 23.03 -9.19 18.85
C ALA A 102 21.81 -9.96 18.32
N ASN A 103 21.68 -11.24 18.67
CA ASN A 103 20.55 -12.08 18.26
C ASN A 103 19.24 -11.56 18.83
N SER A 104 19.20 -11.18 20.11
CA SER A 104 18.01 -10.58 20.72
C SER A 104 17.59 -9.28 20.01
N ARG A 105 18.54 -8.44 19.59
CA ARG A 105 18.24 -7.23 18.80
C ARG A 105 17.66 -7.57 17.43
N ARG A 106 18.19 -8.59 16.75
CA ARG A 106 17.66 -9.06 15.46
C ARG A 106 16.23 -9.57 15.59
N GLU A 107 15.96 -10.37 16.61
CA GLU A 107 14.60 -10.85 16.91
C GLU A 107 13.63 -9.70 17.19
N ASN A 108 14.07 -8.67 17.94
CA ASN A 108 13.25 -7.49 18.17
C ASN A 108 12.96 -6.73 16.89
N ILE A 109 13.91 -6.61 15.96
CA ILE A 109 13.69 -6.00 14.64
C ILE A 109 12.64 -6.79 13.86
N LEU A 110 12.75 -8.13 13.82
CA LEU A 110 11.75 -9.00 13.19
C LEU A 110 10.37 -8.82 13.82
N ARG A 111 10.30 -8.71 15.15
CA ARG A 111 9.06 -8.45 15.87
C ARG A 111 8.43 -7.12 15.46
N ILE A 112 9.22 -6.04 15.43
CA ILE A 112 8.75 -4.70 15.03
C ILE A 112 8.16 -4.72 13.62
N MET A 113 8.82 -5.40 12.68
CA MET A 113 8.34 -5.53 11.30
C MET A 113 7.02 -6.30 11.19
N ASN A 114 6.75 -7.24 12.10
CA ASN A 114 5.55 -8.07 12.08
C ASN A 114 4.37 -7.50 12.89
N GLU A 115 4.62 -6.84 14.02
CA GLU A 115 3.58 -6.46 14.99
C GLU A 115 3.01 -5.06 14.78
N VAL A 116 3.79 -4.11 14.26
CA VAL A 116 3.38 -2.70 14.30
C VAL A 116 2.45 -2.37 13.14
N ARG A 117 1.14 -2.28 13.44
CA ARG A 117 0.15 -1.68 12.56
C ARG A 117 0.51 -0.22 12.35
N THR A 118 0.95 0.10 11.14
CA THR A 118 1.47 1.40 10.77
C THR A 118 0.36 2.47 10.86
N LYS A 119 0.67 3.68 11.39
CA LYS A 119 -0.20 4.87 11.39
C LYS A 119 -0.64 5.44 10.01
N PRO A 120 -0.11 5.05 8.84
CA PRO A 120 -0.64 5.45 7.53
C PRO A 120 -2.13 5.16 7.35
N ALA A 121 -2.75 4.25 8.11
CA ALA A 121 -4.20 4.06 8.07
C ALA A 121 -4.99 5.28 8.58
N GLU A 122 -4.49 5.99 9.60
CA GLU A 122 -5.09 7.22 10.14
C GLU A 122 -4.88 8.41 9.21
N VAL A 123 -3.65 8.56 8.70
CA VAL A 123 -3.31 9.62 7.73
C VAL A 123 -4.06 9.40 6.41
N ALA A 124 -4.17 8.16 5.93
CA ALA A 124 -4.99 7.83 4.77
C ALA A 124 -6.48 8.11 5.02
N LYS A 125 -7.01 7.83 6.23
CA LYS A 125 -8.39 8.18 6.57
C LYS A 125 -8.62 9.69 6.54
N GLN A 126 -7.70 10.49 7.09
CA GLN A 126 -7.75 11.96 6.99
C GLN A 126 -7.61 12.46 5.56
N LEU A 127 -6.70 11.88 4.77
CA LEU A 127 -6.48 12.27 3.38
C LEU A 127 -7.67 11.90 2.49
N MET A 128 -8.35 10.79 2.77
CA MET A 128 -9.62 10.43 2.13
C MET A 128 -10.73 11.39 2.54
N SER A 129 -10.83 11.76 3.82
CA SER A 129 -11.79 12.77 4.29
C SER A 129 -11.61 14.09 3.56
N LYS A 130 -10.36 14.56 3.41
CA LYS A 130 -10.05 15.79 2.68
C LYS A 130 -10.30 15.65 1.18
N ARG A 131 -9.90 14.55 0.55
CA ARG A 131 -10.15 14.31 -0.89
C ARG A 131 -11.63 14.19 -1.22
N CYS A 132 -12.42 13.54 -0.36
CA CYS A 132 -13.87 13.46 -0.53
C CYS A 132 -14.52 14.85 -0.37
N GLN A 133 -14.02 15.67 0.56
CA GLN A 133 -14.47 17.06 0.70
C GLN A 133 -14.11 17.89 -0.54
N ASP A 134 -12.86 17.83 -1.01
CA ASP A 134 -12.39 18.57 -2.19
C ASP A 134 -13.16 18.13 -3.45
N LEU A 135 -13.43 16.82 -3.60
CA LEU A 135 -14.23 16.28 -4.68
C LEU A 135 -15.69 16.73 -4.59
N ALA A 136 -16.29 16.71 -3.39
CA ALA A 136 -17.66 17.17 -3.18
C ALA A 136 -17.80 18.65 -3.53
N THR A 137 -16.88 19.50 -3.04
CA THR A 137 -16.85 20.94 -3.37
C THR A 137 -16.66 21.18 -4.87
N PHE A 138 -15.85 20.37 -5.54
CA PHE A 138 -15.69 20.44 -6.99
C PHE A 138 -16.98 20.04 -7.72
N MET A 139 -17.61 18.93 -7.34
CA MET A 139 -18.89 18.49 -7.93
C MET A 139 -20.02 19.48 -7.67
N GLU A 140 -20.04 20.12 -6.50
CA GLU A 140 -21.01 21.17 -6.13
C GLU A 140 -20.81 22.43 -6.98
N SER A 141 -19.56 22.84 -7.23
CA SER A 141 -19.25 23.96 -8.13
C SER A 141 -19.67 23.72 -9.58
N LEU A 142 -19.69 22.46 -10.03
CA LEU A 142 -20.18 22.09 -11.37
C LEU A 142 -21.71 22.10 -11.48
N ILE A 143 -22.41 22.11 -10.35
CA ILE A 143 -23.88 22.14 -10.28
C ILE A 143 -24.38 23.58 -10.03
N GLU A 144 -23.54 24.47 -9.47
CA GLU A 144 -23.89 25.85 -9.13
C GLU A 144 -23.68 26.89 -10.25
N GLU A 145 -23.01 26.58 -11.36
CA GLU A 145 -22.95 27.45 -12.56
C GLU A 145 -23.93 27.02 -13.67
N PRO A 146 -24.62 27.98 -14.30
CA PRO A 146 -25.91 28.52 -13.91
C PRO A 146 -27.10 27.74 -14.50
N LYS A 147 -28.26 27.90 -13.85
CA LYS A 147 -29.56 27.81 -14.51
C LYS A 147 -29.59 28.82 -15.66
N ASN A 148 -29.21 28.40 -16.87
CA ASN A 148 -29.62 29.09 -18.07
C ASN A 148 -30.93 28.44 -18.53
N ASP A 149 -31.97 29.26 -18.62
CA ASP A 149 -33.24 28.97 -19.28
C ASP A 149 -33.02 28.75 -20.79
N GLU A 150 -32.25 27.74 -21.16
CA GLU A 150 -32.32 27.17 -22.49
C GLU A 150 -32.89 25.77 -22.32
N GLU A 151 -34.21 25.71 -22.43
CA GLU A 151 -34.90 24.61 -23.07
C GLU A 151 -33.94 24.00 -24.10
N ILE A 152 -33.35 22.84 -23.77
CA ILE A 152 -32.62 22.02 -24.73
C ILE A 152 -33.69 21.57 -25.72
N ARG A 153 -34.04 22.45 -26.65
CA ARG A 153 -34.74 22.11 -27.88
C ARG A 153 -33.76 21.21 -28.61
N LEU A 154 -33.88 19.91 -28.33
CA LEU A 154 -33.41 18.87 -29.21
C LEU A 154 -34.12 19.13 -30.54
N ASP A 155 -33.48 19.90 -31.41
CA ASP A 155 -33.86 20.01 -32.82
C ASP A 155 -33.48 18.67 -33.46
N ILE A 156 -34.32 17.67 -33.18
CA ILE A 156 -34.36 16.46 -33.98
C ILE A 156 -34.82 16.95 -35.34
N GLN A 157 -33.88 17.04 -36.29
CA GLN A 157 -34.21 17.27 -37.68
C GLN A 157 -35.19 16.17 -38.10
N GLU A 158 -36.48 16.50 -38.11
CA GLU A 158 -37.50 15.69 -38.77
C GLU A 158 -37.13 15.67 -40.24
N ALA A 159 -36.58 14.53 -40.67
CA ALA A 159 -36.56 14.17 -42.07
C ALA A 159 -38.01 14.13 -42.53
N GLU A 160 -38.40 15.13 -43.33
CA GLU A 160 -39.69 15.13 -43.99
C GLU A 160 -39.85 13.85 -44.83
N HIS A 161 -41.04 13.26 -44.66
CA HIS A 161 -41.71 12.30 -45.54
C HIS A 161 -41.42 10.80 -45.37
N SER A 162 -42.27 10.14 -44.58
CA SER A 162 -43.31 9.28 -45.18
C SER A 162 -44.45 8.98 -44.20
N TYR A 163 -45.60 9.59 -44.49
CA TYR A 163 -46.99 9.14 -44.30
C TYR A 163 -47.20 7.81 -43.55
N TYR A 164 -47.95 7.84 -42.43
CA TYR A 164 -49.12 6.99 -42.10
C TYR A 164 -49.41 7.02 -40.57
N GLU A 165 -50.34 7.89 -40.17
CA GLU A 165 -51.48 7.67 -39.25
C GLU A 165 -51.34 6.64 -38.10
N ARG A 166 -51.38 7.07 -36.82
CA ARG A 166 -52.50 6.84 -35.87
C ARG A 166 -52.18 7.04 -34.37
N ASP A 167 -53.13 7.74 -33.74
CA ASP A 167 -53.70 7.57 -32.38
C ASP A 167 -52.81 7.59 -31.12
N SER A 168 -52.93 8.75 -30.44
CA SER A 168 -52.76 9.05 -29.02
C SER A 168 -53.22 7.97 -28.02
N VAL A 169 -52.47 7.74 -26.92
CA VAL A 169 -53.01 7.67 -25.53
C VAL A 169 -51.89 7.96 -24.51
N MET A 170 -52.11 8.97 -23.66
CA MET A 170 -51.32 9.28 -22.46
C MET A 170 -51.61 8.22 -21.37
N LEU A 171 -50.63 7.42 -20.97
CA LEU A 171 -50.76 6.50 -19.82
C LEU A 171 -49.87 6.96 -18.67
N GLY A 172 -50.57 7.40 -17.62
CA GLY A 172 -50.04 7.88 -16.36
C GLY A 172 -49.23 6.85 -15.59
N GLY A 173 -48.49 7.38 -14.62
CA GLY A 173 -47.51 6.67 -13.82
C GLY A 173 -48.06 5.47 -13.05
N ILE A 174 -47.15 4.53 -12.81
CA ILE A 174 -47.34 3.47 -11.83
C ILE A 174 -46.09 3.35 -10.96
N SER A 175 -46.30 3.60 -9.67
CA SER A 175 -45.34 3.48 -8.58
C SER A 175 -44.90 2.03 -8.34
N PRO A 176 -43.67 1.77 -7.83
CA PRO A 176 -43.11 0.41 -7.71
C PRO A 176 -43.55 -0.43 -6.49
N HIS A 177 -44.72 -0.20 -5.89
CA HIS A 177 -45.12 -0.94 -4.69
C HIS A 177 -46.54 -1.52 -4.81
N HIS A 178 -46.61 -2.85 -4.96
CA HIS A 178 -47.60 -3.67 -4.24
C HIS A 178 -47.27 -5.17 -4.35
N ASP A 179 -46.89 -5.77 -3.21
CA ASP A 179 -47.05 -7.19 -2.95
C ASP A 179 -48.55 -7.52 -2.85
N PHE A 180 -49.01 -8.66 -3.39
CA PHE A 180 -50.04 -9.53 -2.79
C PHE A 180 -50.29 -10.78 -3.65
N ASN A 181 -49.74 -11.89 -3.17
CA ASN A 181 -50.33 -13.20 -2.87
C ASN A 181 -51.61 -13.72 -3.59
N ASP A 182 -51.59 -15.04 -3.74
CA ASP A 182 -52.69 -16.02 -3.92
C ASP A 182 -53.35 -16.20 -5.29
N SER A 183 -52.95 -17.27 -5.98
CA SER A 183 -53.88 -18.08 -6.79
C SER A 183 -53.45 -19.55 -6.77
N LYS A 184 -54.21 -20.35 -6.00
CA LYS A 184 -54.13 -21.81 -5.93
C LYS A 184 -54.88 -22.48 -7.09
N SER A 185 -54.36 -23.66 -7.45
CA SER A 185 -55.09 -24.87 -7.85
C SER A 185 -55.59 -25.01 -9.29
N SER A 186 -55.06 -26.05 -9.96
CA SER A 186 -55.75 -27.19 -10.64
C SER A 186 -54.75 -27.82 -11.64
N THR A 187 -54.64 -29.11 -11.97
CA THR A 187 -55.03 -30.43 -11.45
C THR A 187 -54.21 -31.43 -12.31
N ALA A 188 -53.85 -32.57 -11.74
CA ALA A 188 -52.95 -33.63 -12.25
C ALA A 188 -53.32 -34.31 -13.58
N THR A 189 -52.34 -34.90 -14.30
CA THR A 189 -52.31 -36.29 -14.85
C THR A 189 -50.91 -36.65 -15.44
N PRO A 190 -50.55 -37.92 -15.76
CA PRO A 190 -49.61 -38.70 -14.96
C PRO A 190 -48.35 -39.22 -15.72
N VAL A 191 -47.58 -40.00 -14.96
CA VAL A 191 -46.31 -40.71 -15.23
C VAL A 191 -46.25 -41.61 -16.47
N SER A 192 -45.05 -41.61 -17.08
CA SER A 192 -44.34 -42.80 -17.57
C SER A 192 -42.85 -42.61 -17.29
#